data_AF-A0A7Z0TNZ0-F1
#
_entry.id   AF-A0A7Z0TNZ0-F1
#
_cell.length_a   1.000
_cell.length_b   1.000
_cell.length_c   1.000
_cell.angle_alpha   90.00
_cell.angle_beta   90.00
_cell.angle_gamma   90.00
#
_symmetry.space_group_name_H-M   'P 1'
#
loop_
_entity.id
_entity.type
_entity.pdbx_description
1 polymer ?
#
loop_
_entity_poly.entity_id
_entity_poly.type
_entity_poly.pdbx_seq_one_letter_code
_entity_poly.pdbx_strand_id
1 'polypeptide(L)' 'MGELHPLRAAAEQNGSTDFTPLWSGQAAALAREMPAKMLIDLIVQEATKFGGG' A
#
# COMPACT_ATOMS: atom_id res chain seq x y z
N MET A 1 -14.50 17.34 3.43
CA MET A 1 -13.97 16.74 2.19
C MET A 1 -14.14 17.62 0.94
N GLY A 2 -15.01 18.64 0.92
CA GLY A 2 -15.26 19.45 -0.29
C GLY A 2 -14.10 20.36 -0.76
N GLU A 3 -13.33 20.93 0.16
CA GLU A 3 -12.25 21.90 -0.17
C GLU A 3 -10.90 21.23 -0.50
N LEU A 4 -10.70 19.96 -0.08
CA LEU A 4 -9.46 19.23 -0.33
C LEU A 4 -9.37 18.66 -1.74
N HIS A 5 -10.50 18.53 -2.45
CA HIS A 5 -10.53 17.95 -3.79
C HIS A 5 -9.76 18.80 -4.83
N PRO A 6 -9.97 20.12 -4.91
CA PRO A 6 -9.20 20.98 -5.82
C PRO A 6 -7.71 21.02 -5.49
N LEU A 7 -7.35 21.07 -4.20
CA LEU A 7 -5.95 21.06 -3.75
C LEU A 7 -5.25 19.74 -4.07
N ARG A 8 -5.93 18.61 -3.83
CA ARG A 8 -5.44 17.29 -4.22
C ARG A 8 -5.17 17.22 -5.72
N ALA A 9 -6.15 17.60 -6.54
CA ALA A 9 -6.02 17.54 -7.99
C ALA A 9 -4.83 18.38 -8.50
N ALA A 10 -4.67 19.61 -8.02
CA ALA A 10 -3.57 20.48 -8.40
C ALA A 10 -2.19 19.95 -7.94
N ALA A 11 -2.12 19.39 -6.72
CA ALA A 11 -0.89 18.79 -6.21
C ALA A 11 -0.49 17.52 -6.98
N GLU A 12 -1.44 16.61 -7.22
CA GLU A 12 -1.21 15.35 -7.96
C GLU A 12 -0.77 15.62 -9.40
N GLN A 13 -1.35 16.61 -10.08
CA GLN A 13 -0.92 17.04 -11.42
C GLN A 13 0.54 17.52 -11.46
N ASN A 14 1.03 18.08 -10.34
CA ASN A 14 2.42 18.51 -10.17
C ASN A 14 3.31 17.42 -9.56
N GLY A 15 2.81 16.19 -9.41
CA GLY A 15 3.55 15.07 -8.82
C GLY A 15 3.73 15.15 -7.29
N SER A 16 3.01 16.04 -6.61
CA SER A 16 3.00 16.12 -5.14
C SER A 16 1.83 15.32 -4.56
N THR A 17 2.08 14.64 -3.44
CA THR A 17 1.06 13.91 -2.67
C THR A 17 0.65 14.64 -1.39
N ASP A 18 1.03 15.90 -1.18
CA ASP A 18 0.88 16.64 0.09
C ASP A 18 -0.58 16.75 0.59
N PHE A 19 -1.54 16.71 -0.33
CA PHE A 19 -2.99 16.75 -0.03
C PHE A 19 -3.70 15.41 -0.36
N THR A 20 -2.92 14.37 -0.60
CA THR A 20 -3.42 13.02 -0.90
C THR A 20 -3.58 12.23 0.40
N PRO A 21 -4.75 11.63 0.67
CA PRO A 21 -4.93 10.75 1.81
C PRO A 21 -4.24 9.42 1.52
N LEU A 22 -2.94 9.34 1.83
CA LEU A 22 -2.10 8.15 1.64
C LEU A 22 -2.44 7.08 2.70
N TRP A 23 -3.64 6.50 2.61
CA TRP A 23 -4.10 5.47 3.53
C TRP A 23 -3.14 4.28 3.54
N SER A 24 -2.53 4.03 4.69
CA SER A 24 -1.68 2.86 4.91
C SER A 24 -1.72 2.45 6.38
N GLY A 25 -1.56 1.15 6.63
CA GLY A 25 -1.31 0.62 7.97
C GLY A 25 0.12 0.86 8.44
N GLN A 26 0.40 0.54 9.70
CA GLN A 26 1.73 0.71 10.32
C GLN A 26 2.83 -0.14 9.66
N ALA A 27 2.48 -1.29 9.07
CA ALA A 27 3.41 -2.18 8.38
C ALA A 27 3.67 -1.81 6.91
N ALA A 28 3.44 -0.56 6.51
CA ALA A 28 3.57 -0.07 5.13
C ALA A 28 4.90 -0.45 4.46
N ALA A 29 6.00 -0.42 5.23
CA ALA A 29 7.34 -0.71 4.74
C ALA A 29 7.53 -2.17 4.27
N LEU A 30 6.59 -3.07 4.61
CA LEU A 30 6.59 -4.48 4.18
C LEU A 30 5.76 -4.71 2.91
N ALA A 31 5.19 -3.66 2.30
CA ALA A 31 4.44 -3.78 1.06
C ALA A 31 5.31 -4.34 -0.08
N ARG A 32 4.70 -5.17 -0.94
CA ARG A 32 5.35 -5.84 -2.06
C ARG A 32 4.60 -5.54 -3.36
N GLU A 33 5.28 -4.95 -4.34
CA GLU A 33 4.70 -4.69 -5.66
C GLU A 33 4.78 -5.95 -6.53
N MET A 34 3.68 -6.73 -6.56
CA MET A 34 3.60 -7.98 -7.32
C MET A 34 2.13 -8.39 -7.54
N PRO A 35 1.85 -9.36 -8.44
CA PRO A 35 0.49 -9.88 -8.61
C PRO A 35 -0.07 -10.45 -7.30
N ALA A 36 -1.34 -10.13 -7.00
CA ALA A 36 -2.00 -10.54 -5.76
C ALA A 36 -1.94 -12.06 -5.51
N LYS A 37 -2.10 -12.88 -6.56
CA LYS A 37 -1.97 -14.33 -6.44
C LYS A 37 -0.59 -14.76 -5.91
N MET A 38 0.47 -14.22 -6.48
CA MET A 38 1.84 -14.55 -6.06
C MET A 38 2.10 -14.08 -4.62
N LEU A 39 1.56 -12.92 -4.22
CA LEU A 39 1.66 -12.44 -2.85
C LEU A 39 1.01 -13.41 -1.87
N ILE A 40 -0.18 -13.93 -2.18
CA ILE A 40 -0.87 -14.93 -1.35
C ILE A 40 -0.05 -16.22 -1.25
N ASP A 41 0.41 -16.75 -2.39
CA ASP A 41 1.20 -17.99 -2.43
C ASP A 41 2.48 -17.85 -1.55
N LEU A 42 3.14 -16.70 -1.62
CA LEU A 42 4.32 -16.39 -0.79
C LEU A 42 3.99 -16.26 0.70
N ILE A 43 2.90 -15.58 1.06
CA ILE A 43 2.45 -15.48 2.46
C ILE A 43 2.20 -16.88 3.06
N VAL A 44 1.54 -17.77 2.32
CA VAL A 44 1.28 -19.16 2.76
C VAL A 44 2.59 -19.92 2.94
N GLN A 45 3.51 -19.82 1.99
CA GLN A 45 4.82 -20.46 2.09
C GLN A 45 5.62 -19.94 3.31
N GLU A 46 5.65 -18.63 3.53
CA GLU A 46 6.35 -17.98 4.65
C GLU A 46 5.75 -18.41 5.99
N ALA A 47 4.42 -18.43 6.11
CA ALA A 47 3.73 -18.81 7.34
C ALA A 47 3.91 -20.29 7.71
N THR A 48 3.97 -21.18 6.72
CA THR A 48 4.10 -22.63 6.94
C THR A 48 5.54 -23.09 7.14
N LYS A 49 6.53 -22.25 6.78
CA LYS A 49 7.96 -22.55 6.93
C LYS A 49 8.40 -22.85 8.38
N PHE A 50 7.66 -22.36 9.37
CA PHE A 50 7.97 -22.52 10.79
C PHE A 50 7.00 -23.45 11.54
N GLY A 51 6.00 -24.03 10.86
CA GLY A 51 4.98 -24.90 11.45
C GLY A 51 5.31 -26.38 11.50
N GLY A 52 6.55 -26.76 11.18
CA GLY A 52 7.05 -28.14 11.23
C GLY A 52 8.04 -28.33 12.37
N GLY A 53 7.52 -28.46 13.59
CA GLY A 53 8.22 -28.95 14.78
C GLY A 53 7.39 -30.04 15.43
#